data_AF-A0A4S3TQP8-F1
#
_entry.id   AF-A0A4S3TQP8-F1
#
_cell.length_a   1.000
_cell.length_b   1.000
_cell.length_c   1.000
_cell.angle_alpha   90.00
_cell.angle_beta   90.00
_cell.angle_gamma   90.00
#
_symmetry.space_group_name_H-M   'P 1'
#
loop_
_entity.id
_entity.type
_entity.pdbx_description
1 polymer ?
#
loop_
_entity_poly.entity_id
_entity_poly.type
_entity_poly.pdbx_seq_one_letter_code
_entity_poly.pdbx_strand_id
1 'polypeptide(L)'
;MGSESGSRDYSLTEIFAIKFVLADVVIIVALLLAGPWVAVAITALFVLSFVFLWYVMEGSSDDEATTQRATESTAERPDPVTRLQQRYADGDLSESEFERRLERLIDANERADAAGLETDDLELERSG
;
A
#
# COMPACT_ATOMS: atom_id res chain seq x y z
N MET A 1 43.73 -24.03 -3.62
CA MET A 1 43.51 -22.58 -3.77
C MET A 1 42.04 -22.36 -4.10
N GLY A 2 41.23 -21.99 -3.10
CA GLY A 2 39.81 -21.70 -3.28
C GLY A 2 39.63 -20.19 -3.36
N SER A 3 39.28 -19.68 -4.53
CA SER A 3 38.83 -18.30 -4.70
C SER A 3 37.33 -18.27 -4.46
N GLU A 4 36.94 -18.10 -3.20
CA GLU A 4 35.57 -17.74 -2.82
C GLU A 4 35.36 -16.28 -3.22
N SER A 5 34.71 -16.09 -4.36
CA SER A 5 34.15 -14.81 -4.73
C SER A 5 33.01 -14.52 -3.77
N GLY A 6 33.28 -13.71 -2.75
CA GLY A 6 32.28 -13.21 -1.82
C GLY A 6 31.19 -12.49 -2.62
N SER A 7 30.06 -13.18 -2.81
CA SER A 7 28.80 -12.55 -3.18
C SER A 7 28.54 -11.50 -2.10
N ARG A 8 28.67 -10.22 -2.46
CA ARG A 8 28.22 -9.13 -1.60
C ARG A 8 26.71 -9.27 -1.55
N ASP A 9 26.21 -9.96 -0.53
CA ASP A 9 24.79 -9.95 -0.20
C ASP A 9 24.45 -8.54 0.24
N TYR A 10 24.13 -7.69 -0.74
CA TYR A 10 23.60 -6.36 -0.49
C TYR A 10 22.29 -6.54 0.28
N SER A 11 22.29 -6.13 1.54
CA SER A 11 21.08 -6.15 2.37
C SER A 11 20.02 -5.29 1.67
N LEU A 12 18.74 -5.68 1.72
CA LEU A 12 17.65 -4.87 1.15
C LEU A 12 17.74 -3.41 1.62
N THR A 13 18.09 -3.19 2.89
CA THR A 13 18.29 -1.88 3.49
C THR A 13 19.41 -1.09 2.80
N GLU A 14 20.49 -1.74 2.40
CA GLU A 14 21.60 -1.12 1.68
C GLU A 14 21.19 -0.73 0.26
N ILE A 15 20.42 -1.58 -0.42
CA ILE A 15 19.85 -1.26 -1.74
C ILE A 15 18.90 -0.06 -1.62
N PHE A 16 18.05 -0.02 -0.60
CA PHE A 16 17.16 1.12 -0.35
C PHE A 16 17.95 2.39 -0.02
N ALA A 17 18.95 2.30 0.85
CA ALA A 17 19.80 3.44 1.21
C ALA A 17 20.54 3.99 -0.01
N ILE A 18 21.12 3.12 -0.85
CA ILE A 18 21.81 3.51 -2.08
C ILE A 18 20.84 4.20 -3.04
N LYS A 19 19.63 3.65 -3.24
CA LYS A 19 18.62 4.27 -4.12
C LYS A 19 18.18 5.64 -3.60
N PHE A 20 18.04 5.80 -2.28
CA PHE A 20 17.64 7.06 -1.65
C PHE A 20 18.72 8.13 -1.84
N VAL A 21 19.99 7.79 -1.55
CA VAL A 21 21.13 8.69 -1.75
C VAL A 21 21.26 9.07 -3.23
N LEU A 22 21.07 8.13 -4.15
CA LEU A 22 21.17 8.38 -5.59
C LEU A 22 20.05 9.29 -6.08
N ALA A 23 18.82 9.10 -5.60
CA ALA A 23 17.70 9.99 -5.90
C ALA A 23 17.97 11.43 -5.41
N ASP A 24 18.49 11.57 -4.19
CA ASP A 24 18.82 12.87 -3.59
C ASP A 24 19.88 13.62 -4.41
N VAL A 25 20.94 12.92 -4.83
CA VAL A 25 21.99 13.49 -5.70
C VAL A 25 21.43 13.93 -7.05
N VAL A 26 20.57 13.13 -7.68
CA VAL A 26 19.93 13.49 -8.96
C VAL A 26 19.04 14.73 -8.81
N ILE A 27 18.29 14.83 -7.71
CA ILE A 27 17.47 16.00 -7.41
C ILE A 27 18.37 17.24 -7.23
N ILE A 28 19.44 17.14 -6.45
CA ILE A 28 20.38 18.25 -6.25
C ILE A 28 20.99 18.71 -7.58
N VAL A 29 21.42 17.78 -8.44
CA VAL A 29 21.97 18.10 -9.76
C VAL A 29 20.92 18.75 -10.66
N ALA A 30 19.68 18.24 -10.67
CA ALA A 30 18.58 18.83 -11.43
C ALA A 30 18.25 20.25 -10.96
N LEU A 31 18.25 20.49 -9.65
CA LEU A 31 18.04 21.82 -9.05
C LEU A 31 19.17 22.79 -9.39
N LEU A 32 20.42 22.32 -9.44
CA LEU A 32 21.58 23.13 -9.85
C LEU A 32 21.53 23.50 -11.34
N LEU A 33 21.08 22.60 -12.21
CA LEU A 33 21.00 22.84 -13.67
C LEU A 33 19.78 23.67 -14.07
N ALA A 34 18.67 23.58 -13.35
CA ALA A 34 17.43 24.26 -13.71
C ALA A 34 17.42 25.78 -13.42
N GLY A 35 18.45 26.28 -12.73
CA GLY A 35 18.57 27.69 -12.34
C GLY A 35 17.83 27.98 -11.02
N PRO A 36 18.30 28.98 -10.25
CA PRO A 36 17.86 29.20 -8.86
C PRO A 36 16.35 29.44 -8.72
N TRP A 37 15.71 30.02 -9.73
CA TRP A 37 14.26 30.23 -9.76
C TRP A 37 13.46 28.93 -9.89
N VAL A 38 13.92 27.98 -10.72
CA VAL A 38 13.25 26.68 -10.86
C VAL A 38 13.49 25.84 -9.61
N ALA A 39 14.68 25.94 -9.00
CA ALA A 39 14.95 25.28 -7.73
C ALA A 39 13.99 25.76 -6.63
N VAL A 40 13.84 27.07 -6.48
CA VAL A 40 12.87 27.67 -5.53
C VAL A 40 11.44 27.25 -5.85
N ALA A 41 11.05 27.21 -7.13
CA ALA A 41 9.71 26.79 -7.54
C ALA A 41 9.43 25.31 -7.17
N ILE A 42 10.37 24.41 -7.44
CA ILE A 42 10.23 22.98 -7.11
C ILE A 42 10.17 22.78 -5.60
N THR A 43 11.05 23.42 -4.84
CA THR A 43 11.03 23.35 -3.36
C THR A 43 9.72 23.92 -2.81
N ALA A 44 9.24 25.04 -3.36
CA ALA A 44 7.96 25.63 -2.95
C ALA A 44 6.78 24.69 -3.24
N LEU A 45 6.77 24.00 -4.38
CA LEU A 45 5.74 22.99 -4.67
C LEU A 45 5.82 21.79 -3.72
N PHE A 46 7.03 21.37 -3.34
CA PHE A 46 7.21 20.28 -2.39
C PHE A 46 6.69 20.64 -0.99
N VAL A 47 7.04 21.83 -0.51
CA VAL A 47 6.55 22.37 0.77
C VAL A 47 5.03 22.55 0.73
N LEU A 48 4.49 23.09 -0.36
CA LEU A 48 3.06 23.28 -0.53
C LEU A 48 2.30 21.95 -0.55
N SER A 49 2.85 20.95 -1.25
CA SER A 49 2.30 19.58 -1.28
C SER A 49 2.30 18.95 0.11
N PHE A 50 3.39 19.12 0.88
CA PHE A 50 3.49 18.61 2.25
C PHE A 50 2.48 19.29 3.18
N VAL A 51 2.37 20.62 3.14
CA VAL A 51 1.40 21.38 3.94
C VAL A 51 -0.03 21.02 3.55
N PHE A 52 -0.31 20.86 2.26
CA PHE A 52 -1.61 20.41 1.77
C PHE A 52 -1.94 19.01 2.29
N LEU A 53 -1.00 18.07 2.22
CA LEU A 53 -1.18 16.73 2.74
C LEU A 53 -1.39 16.73 4.26
N TRP A 54 -0.61 17.53 5.00
CA TRP A 54 -0.81 17.71 6.44
C TRP A 54 -2.20 18.26 6.76
N TYR A 55 -2.65 19.29 6.03
CA TYR A 55 -3.96 19.91 6.22
C TYR A 55 -5.11 18.95 5.91
N VAL A 56 -4.98 18.16 4.84
CA VAL A 56 -5.92 17.08 4.53
C VAL A 56 -5.89 16.05 5.64
N MET A 57 -4.73 15.52 6.03
CA MET A 57 -4.61 14.48 7.05
C MET A 57 -5.12 14.91 8.44
N GLU A 58 -4.90 16.17 8.83
CA GLU A 58 -5.42 16.78 10.06
C GLU A 58 -6.95 17.00 9.97
N GLY A 59 -7.47 17.38 8.79
CA GLY A 59 -8.91 17.48 8.54
C GLY A 59 -9.61 16.13 8.29
N SER A 60 -8.84 15.09 7.98
CA SER A 60 -9.26 13.74 7.60
C SER A 60 -9.13 12.72 8.74
N SER A 61 -9.08 13.15 10.00
CA SER A 61 -9.33 12.20 11.11
C SER A 61 -10.70 11.51 10.99
N ASP A 62 -11.58 11.97 10.09
CA ASP A 62 -12.86 11.33 9.77
C ASP A 62 -13.02 10.83 8.31
N ASP A 63 -12.10 11.06 7.37
CA ASP A 63 -12.30 10.62 5.97
C ASP A 63 -10.99 10.29 5.22
N GLU A 64 -10.73 8.99 5.10
CA GLU A 64 -10.30 8.29 3.89
C GLU A 64 -9.23 8.99 3.02
N ALA A 65 -7.95 8.80 3.36
CA ALA A 65 -6.85 9.08 2.45
C ALA A 65 -6.72 7.98 1.38
N THR A 66 -7.73 7.86 0.51
CA THR A 66 -7.65 7.14 -0.77
C THR A 66 -7.36 8.15 -1.88
N THR A 67 -6.08 8.28 -2.27
CA THR A 67 -5.71 8.73 -3.63
C THR A 67 -4.29 8.25 -3.98
N GLN A 68 -4.17 6.98 -4.38
CA GLN A 68 -3.43 6.53 -5.59
C GLN A 68 -3.36 5.01 -5.65
N ARG A 69 -4.52 4.37 -5.90
CA ARG A 69 -4.63 3.26 -6.83
C ARG A 69 -6.09 3.15 -7.23
N ALA A 70 -6.38 3.51 -8.47
CA ALA A 70 -7.66 3.23 -9.08
C ALA A 70 -7.82 1.71 -9.20
N THR A 71 -8.49 1.13 -8.21
CA THR A 71 -9.37 -0.03 -8.35
C THR A 71 -10.55 0.32 -7.47
N GLU A 72 -11.74 0.38 -8.06
CA GLU A 72 -13.00 0.70 -7.40
C GLU A 72 -13.16 -0.12 -6.12
N SER A 73 -13.15 0.57 -4.98
CA SER A 73 -13.64 0.05 -3.72
C SER A 73 -14.86 0.90 -3.42
N THR A 74 -16.02 0.31 -3.76
CA THR A 74 -17.32 0.61 -3.14
C THR A 74 -17.10 0.93 -1.67
N ALA A 75 -17.86 1.85 -1.07
CA ALA A 75 -17.80 2.11 0.38
C ALA A 75 -17.93 0.78 1.17
N GLU A 76 -16.80 0.13 1.45
CA GLU A 76 -16.75 -1.31 1.62
C GLU A 76 -16.63 -1.59 3.09
N ARG A 77 -17.63 -2.33 3.59
CA ARG A 77 -17.50 -3.01 4.87
C ARG A 77 -16.13 -3.67 4.91
N PRO A 78 -15.36 -3.51 6.00
CA PRO A 78 -14.00 -4.00 6.05
C PRO A 78 -13.97 -5.46 5.65
N ASP A 79 -13.09 -5.73 4.68
CA ASP A 79 -12.88 -7.05 4.09
C ASP A 79 -12.82 -8.11 5.21
N PRO A 80 -13.44 -9.30 5.03
CA PRO A 80 -13.45 -10.33 6.05
C PRO A 80 -12.07 -10.69 6.63
N VAL A 81 -11.00 -10.58 5.84
CA VAL A 81 -9.61 -10.79 6.29
C VAL A 81 -9.16 -9.65 7.19
N THR A 82 -9.44 -8.40 6.83
CA THR A 82 -9.10 -7.21 7.64
C THR A 82 -9.72 -7.28 9.03
N ARG A 83 -10.99 -7.71 9.14
CA ARG A 83 -11.66 -7.94 10.44
C ARG A 83 -11.08 -9.11 11.24
N LEU A 84 -10.48 -10.09 10.57
CA LEU A 84 -9.81 -11.21 11.24
C LEU A 84 -8.45 -10.79 11.80
N GLN A 85 -7.69 -9.99 11.04
CA GLN A 85 -6.40 -9.44 11.48
C GLN A 85 -6.55 -8.52 12.69
N GLN A 86 -7.57 -7.66 12.70
CA GLN A 86 -7.82 -6.75 13.83
C GLN A 86 -8.02 -7.51 15.14
N ARG A 87 -8.84 -8.58 15.15
CA ARG A 87 -9.06 -9.40 16.35
C ARG A 87 -7.83 -10.19 16.80
N TYR A 88 -6.94 -10.55 15.89
CA TYR A 88 -5.65 -11.15 16.26
C TYR A 88 -4.74 -10.11 16.93
N ALA A 89 -4.69 -8.89 16.40
CA ALA A 89 -3.92 -7.78 16.97
C ALA A 89 -4.45 -7.34 18.35
N ASP A 90 -5.76 -7.37 18.55
CA ASP A 90 -6.41 -7.12 19.85
C ASP A 90 -6.19 -8.26 20.87
N GLY A 91 -5.63 -9.40 20.43
CA GLY A 91 -5.38 -10.58 21.27
C GLY A 91 -6.63 -11.44 21.53
N ASP A 92 -7.75 -11.12 20.90
CA ASP A 92 -9.01 -11.89 20.98
C ASP A 92 -8.94 -13.23 20.23
N LEU A 93 -7.92 -13.40 19.37
CA LEU A 93 -7.67 -14.61 18.60
C LEU A 93 -6.27 -15.15 18.87
N SER A 94 -6.16 -16.45 19.13
CA SER A 94 -4.86 -17.13 19.09
C SER A 94 -4.37 -17.30 17.64
N GLU A 95 -3.06 -17.40 17.47
CA GLU A 95 -2.42 -17.64 16.16
C GLU A 95 -2.99 -18.88 15.46
N SER A 96 -3.13 -20.01 16.17
CA SER A 96 -3.69 -21.25 15.61
C SER A 96 -5.14 -21.11 15.13
N GLU A 97 -5.89 -20.18 15.72
CA GLU A 97 -7.26 -19.91 15.32
C GLU A 97 -7.34 -18.91 14.16
N PHE A 98 -6.40 -17.96 14.10
CA PHE A 98 -6.23 -17.05 12.99
C PHE A 98 -5.94 -17.82 11.70
N GLU A 99 -4.90 -18.67 11.73
CA GLU A 99 -4.50 -19.48 10.57
C GLU A 99 -5.64 -20.35 10.05
N ARG A 100 -6.34 -21.05 10.95
CA ARG A 100 -7.46 -21.93 10.57
C ARG A 100 -8.63 -21.17 9.94
N ARG A 101 -8.89 -19.95 10.40
CA ARG A 101 -9.97 -19.09 9.85
C ARG A 101 -9.52 -18.43 8.55
N LEU A 102 -8.26 -18.04 8.44
CA LEU A 102 -7.68 -17.46 7.23
C LEU A 102 -7.66 -18.47 6.08
N GLU A 103 -7.22 -19.70 6.33
CA GLU A 103 -7.23 -20.79 5.35
C GLU A 103 -8.63 -21.02 4.78
N ARG A 104 -9.66 -21.02 5.65
CA ARG A 104 -11.05 -21.17 5.22
C ARG A 104 -11.53 -20.02 4.35
N LEU A 105 -11.07 -18.80 4.64
CA LEU A 105 -11.39 -17.61 3.86
C LEU A 105 -10.77 -17.66 2.46
N ILE A 106 -9.51 -18.07 2.38
CA ILE A 106 -8.80 -18.26 1.10
C ILE A 106 -9.49 -19.33 0.26
N ASP A 107 -9.74 -20.52 0.82
CA ASP A 107 -10.43 -21.61 0.12
C ASP A 107 -11.85 -21.21 -0.33
N ALA A 108 -12.55 -20.38 0.46
CA ALA A 108 -13.85 -19.85 0.06
C ALA A 108 -13.76 -18.86 -1.11
N ASN A 109 -12.75 -17.99 -1.13
CA ASN A 109 -12.52 -17.04 -2.21
C ASN A 109 -12.13 -17.77 -3.50
N GLU A 110 -11.18 -18.71 -3.43
CA GLU A 110 -10.76 -19.52 -4.57
C GLU A 110 -11.92 -20.31 -5.19
N ARG A 111 -12.83 -20.84 -4.35
CA ARG A 111 -14.05 -21.51 -4.81
C ARG A 111 -15.04 -20.54 -5.47
N ALA A 112 -15.14 -19.31 -4.98
CA ALA A 112 -16.00 -18.28 -5.58
C ALA A 112 -15.46 -17.83 -6.94
N ASP A 113 -14.14 -17.59 -7.02
CA ASP A 113 -13.42 -17.24 -8.25
C ASP A 113 -13.56 -18.36 -9.31
N ALA A 114 -13.38 -19.62 -8.91
CA ALA A 114 -13.52 -20.77 -9.79
C ALA A 114 -14.97 -20.98 -10.28
N ALA A 115 -15.95 -20.53 -9.49
CA ALA A 115 -17.36 -20.57 -9.88
C ALA A 115 -17.78 -19.38 -10.75
N GLY A 116 -16.89 -18.40 -11.00
CA GLY A 116 -17.19 -17.20 -11.78
C GLY A 116 -18.30 -16.34 -11.17
N LEU A 117 -18.52 -16.47 -9.86
CA LEU A 117 -19.57 -15.73 -9.15
C LEU A 117 -19.03 -14.36 -8.75
N GLU A 118 -18.92 -13.45 -9.72
CA GLU A 118 -19.12 -12.03 -9.39
C GLU A 118 -20.51 -11.92 -8.78
N THR A 119 -20.59 -11.47 -7.54
CA THR A 119 -21.81 -11.47 -6.73
C THR A 119 -22.77 -10.35 -7.12
N ASP A 120 -22.83 -10.00 -8.41
CA ASP A 120 -23.71 -8.99 -9.00
C ASP A 120 -24.97 -9.59 -9.65
N ASP A 121 -25.10 -10.93 -9.73
CA ASP A 121 -26.15 -11.59 -10.53
C ASP A 121 -27.24 -12.33 -9.72
N LEU A 122 -27.57 -11.85 -8.51
CA LEU A 122 -28.63 -12.44 -7.66
C LEU A 122 -29.90 -11.56 -7.50
N GLU A 123 -30.08 -10.52 -8.31
CA GLU A 123 -31.31 -9.68 -8.27
C GLU A 123 -32.45 -10.08 -9.22
N LEU A 124 -32.27 -11.06 -10.13
CA LEU A 124 -33.20 -11.27 -11.25
C LEU A 124 -34.13 -12.50 -11.19
N GLU A 125 -34.34 -13.15 -10.05
CA GLU A 125 -35.21 -14.37 -9.99
C GLU A 125 -36.35 -14.32 -8.96
N ARG A 126 -36.84 -13.13 -8.61
CA ARG A 126 -38.09 -12.96 -7.82
C ARG A 126 -39.10 -12.02 -8.50
N SER A 127 -39.20 -12.08 -9.82
CA SER A 127 -40.35 -11.50 -10.53
C SER A 127 -40.70 -12.34 -11.75
N GLY A 128 -41.60 -13.30 -11.55
CA GLY A 128 -42.30 -14.07 -12.57
C GLY A 128 -43.59 -14.62 -12.00
#